data_AF-A0A1G9YSW0-F1
#
_entry.id   AF-A0A1G9YSW0-F1
#
_cell.length_a   1.000
_cell.length_b   1.000
_cell.length_c   1.000
_cell.angle_alpha   90.00
_cell.angle_beta   90.00
_cell.angle_gamma   90.00
#
_symmetry.space_group_name_H-M   'P 1'
#
loop_
_entity.id
_entity.type
_entity.pdbx_description
1 polymer ?
#
loop_
_entity_poly.entity_id
_entity_poly.type
_entity_poly.pdbx_seq_one_letter_code
_entity_poly.pdbx_strand_id
1 'polypeptide(L)'
;MPDRDVVFLIKKAAVSAVEAGYPSDWIVGTVETVNPLTIKTEQQEILDAEYLWLTDAVRDYEVDIEVSHVTEIRAGGGGYAEFAGHDHDYKGRKKITVYNGLQVGEKVFMLQKKGGQAFIVLGRVFAHTHLRGQWL
;
A
#
# COMPACT_ATOMS: atom_id res chain seq x y z
N MET A 1 22.40 36.41 -31.00
CA MET A 1 23.46 36.64 -29.99
C MET A 1 23.75 35.30 -29.31
N PRO A 2 24.89 34.66 -29.60
CA PRO A 2 25.22 33.31 -29.10
C PRO A 2 25.35 33.21 -27.58
N ASP A 3 25.63 34.32 -26.88
CA ASP A 3 25.91 34.32 -25.43
C ASP A 3 24.70 33.97 -24.55
N ARG A 4 23.47 34.27 -24.99
CA ARG A 4 22.26 33.93 -24.21
C ARG A 4 22.01 32.42 -24.20
N ASP A 5 22.33 31.73 -25.29
CA ASP A 5 22.16 30.28 -25.40
C ASP A 5 23.18 29.53 -24.53
N VAL A 6 24.42 30.03 -24.47
CA VAL A 6 25.47 29.44 -23.61
C VAL A 6 25.10 29.60 -22.14
N VAL A 7 24.63 30.78 -21.71
CA VAL A 7 24.18 30.99 -20.32
C VAL A 7 22.98 30.09 -19.98
N PHE A 8 22.05 29.91 -20.91
CA PHE A 8 20.92 28.98 -20.73
C PHE A 8 21.39 27.53 -20.59
N LEU A 9 22.30 27.07 -21.45
CA LEU A 9 22.85 25.72 -21.40
C LEU A 9 23.63 25.46 -20.11
N ILE A 10 24.43 26.42 -19.63
CA ILE A 10 25.15 26.31 -18.35
C ILE A 10 24.17 26.21 -17.19
N LYS A 11 23.13 27.05 -17.17
CA LYS A 11 22.08 26.97 -16.13
C LYS A 11 21.36 25.62 -16.16
N LYS A 12 20.99 25.13 -17.34
CA LYS A 12 20.33 23.83 -17.50
C LYS A 12 21.24 22.69 -17.01
N ALA A 13 22.51 22.68 -17.41
CA ALA A 13 23.48 21.67 -16.98
C ALA A 13 23.68 21.69 -15.45
N ALA A 14 23.78 22.87 -14.85
CA ALA A 14 23.90 23.02 -13.40
C ALA A 14 22.67 22.48 -12.66
N VAL A 15 21.45 22.82 -13.11
CA VAL A 15 20.19 22.29 -12.53
C VAL A 15 20.13 20.77 -12.69
N SER A 16 20.39 20.24 -13.90
CA SER A 16 20.36 18.80 -14.14
C SER A 16 21.41 18.04 -13.32
N ALA A 17 22.59 18.61 -13.05
CA ALA A 17 23.60 18.00 -12.20
C ALA A 17 23.13 17.90 -10.73
N VAL A 18 22.45 18.93 -10.23
CA VAL A 18 21.86 18.92 -8.88
C VAL A 18 20.71 17.92 -8.79
N GLU A 19 19.76 17.96 -9.74
CA GLU A 19 18.64 17.00 -9.81
C GLU A 19 19.14 15.56 -9.97
N ALA A 20 20.26 15.35 -10.67
CA ALA A 20 20.85 14.02 -10.81
C ALA A 20 21.27 13.42 -9.46
N GLY A 21 21.61 14.25 -8.47
CA GLY A 21 21.93 13.86 -7.11
C GLY A 21 20.73 13.38 -6.28
N TYR A 22 19.49 13.67 -6.69
CA TYR A 22 18.26 13.26 -6.00
C TYR A 22 17.47 12.28 -6.88
N PRO A 23 17.59 10.96 -6.67
CA PRO A 23 17.02 9.98 -7.58
C PRO A 23 15.49 9.88 -7.52
N SER A 24 14.85 10.35 -6.46
CA SER A 24 13.39 10.31 -6.30
C SER A 24 12.93 11.37 -5.30
N ASP A 25 11.71 11.86 -5.48
CA ASP A 25 10.97 12.59 -4.46
C ASP A 25 9.81 11.73 -3.94
N TRP A 26 9.28 12.09 -2.78
CA TRP A 26 8.07 11.47 -2.23
C TRP A 26 6.92 12.48 -2.20
N ILE A 27 5.73 11.99 -2.48
CA ILE A 27 4.50 12.80 -2.46
C ILE A 27 3.38 12.05 -1.74
N VAL A 28 2.36 12.79 -1.32
CA VAL A 28 1.10 12.23 -0.83
C VAL A 28 0.04 12.30 -1.92
N GLY A 29 -0.76 11.24 -2.02
CA GLY A 29 -1.93 11.16 -2.89
C GLY A 29 -3.18 10.79 -2.10
N THR A 30 -4.35 11.11 -2.64
CA THR A 30 -5.64 10.68 -2.12
C THR A 30 -6.33 9.78 -3.15
N VAL A 31 -6.80 8.62 -2.72
CA VAL A 31 -7.49 7.65 -3.60
C VAL A 31 -8.86 8.20 -3.99
N GLU A 32 -9.11 8.35 -5.29
CA GLU A 32 -10.41 8.84 -5.80
C GLU A 32 -11.34 7.70 -6.22
N THR A 33 -10.79 6.69 -6.91
CA THR A 33 -11.53 5.50 -7.33
C THR A 33 -10.68 4.25 -7.12
N VAL A 34 -11.30 3.07 -6.96
CA VAL A 34 -10.59 1.79 -6.69
C VAL A 34 -10.76 0.73 -7.78
N ASN A 35 -11.72 0.91 -8.69
CA ASN A 35 -11.91 0.07 -9.88
C ASN A 35 -12.54 0.92 -11.01
N PRO A 36 -11.73 1.48 -11.94
CA PRO A 36 -10.26 1.45 -11.95
C PRO A 36 -9.65 2.22 -10.76
N LEU A 37 -8.39 1.95 -10.40
CA LEU A 37 -7.70 2.72 -9.36
C LEU A 37 -7.25 4.07 -9.93
N THR A 38 -7.62 5.16 -9.26
CA THR A 38 -7.07 6.50 -9.51
C THR A 38 -6.64 7.15 -8.21
N ILE A 39 -5.50 7.84 -8.25
CA ILE A 39 -4.96 8.58 -7.10
C ILE A 39 -4.69 10.01 -7.53
N LYS A 40 -5.26 10.96 -6.80
CA LYS A 40 -5.04 12.37 -7.00
C LYS A 40 -3.90 12.88 -6.12
N THR A 41 -2.89 13.48 -6.73
CA THR A 41 -1.75 14.08 -6.03
C THR A 41 -2.16 15.38 -5.34
N GLU A 42 -1.36 15.84 -4.37
CA GLU A 42 -1.57 17.15 -3.73
C GLU A 42 -1.51 18.31 -4.76
N GLN A 43 -0.75 18.14 -5.85
CA GLN A 43 -0.65 19.05 -6.97
C GLN A 43 -1.83 18.97 -7.97
N GLN A 44 -2.90 18.24 -7.62
CA GLN A 44 -4.13 18.06 -8.41
C GLN A 44 -3.99 17.23 -9.70
N GLU A 45 -2.86 16.56 -9.92
CA GLU A 45 -2.70 15.58 -11.00
C GLU A 45 -3.45 14.28 -10.63
N ILE A 46 -4.11 13.66 -11.61
CA ILE A 46 -4.79 12.36 -11.42
C ILE A 46 -3.93 11.30 -12.09
N LEU A 47 -3.50 10.32 -11.30
CA LEU A 47 -2.71 9.17 -11.74
C LEU A 47 -3.64 7.97 -11.92
N ASP A 48 -3.66 7.42 -13.13
CA ASP A 48 -4.35 6.17 -13.45
C ASP A 48 -3.54 4.96 -13.01
N ALA A 49 -4.23 3.82 -12.84
CA ALA A 49 -3.65 2.56 -12.37
C ALA A 49 -2.36 2.12 -13.10
N GLU A 50 -2.21 2.41 -14.39
CA GLU A 50 -1.01 2.05 -15.16
C GLU A 50 0.27 2.79 -14.72
N TYR A 51 0.13 3.95 -14.09
CA TYR A 51 1.23 4.74 -13.53
C TYR A 51 1.51 4.39 -12.06
N LEU A 52 0.73 3.50 -11.46
CA LEU A 52 0.79 3.18 -10.03
C LEU A 52 1.32 1.77 -9.79
N TRP A 53 2.46 1.68 -9.11
CA TRP A 53 3.11 0.43 -8.74
C TRP A 53 2.80 0.15 -7.27
N LEU A 54 1.91 -0.82 -7.04
CA LEU A 54 1.41 -1.13 -5.69
C LEU A 54 2.31 -2.16 -4.99
N THR A 55 2.66 -1.88 -3.73
CA THR A 55 3.23 -2.89 -2.83
C THR A 55 2.12 -3.71 -2.17
N ASP A 56 2.47 -4.85 -1.55
CA ASP A 56 1.55 -5.63 -0.71
C ASP A 56 1.00 -4.84 0.49
N ALA A 57 1.58 -3.69 0.81
CA ALA A 57 1.07 -2.79 1.85
C ALA A 57 -0.22 -2.05 1.45
N VAL A 58 -0.61 -2.07 0.16
CA VAL A 58 -1.76 -1.31 -0.37
C VAL A 58 -2.59 -2.07 -1.40
N ARG A 59 -2.35 -3.38 -1.59
CA ARG A 59 -3.15 -4.24 -2.46
C ARG A 59 -3.56 -5.50 -1.72
N ASP A 60 -4.63 -6.14 -2.15
CA ASP A 60 -4.94 -7.49 -1.69
C ASP A 60 -3.84 -8.47 -2.17
N TYR A 61 -3.39 -9.34 -1.28
CA TYR A 61 -2.35 -10.32 -1.60
C TYR A 61 -2.58 -11.64 -0.86
N GLU A 62 -2.02 -12.71 -1.40
CA GLU A 62 -1.98 -14.02 -0.76
C GLU A 62 -0.57 -14.27 -0.19
N VAL A 63 -0.51 -14.87 1.00
CA VAL A 63 0.77 -15.20 1.65
C VAL A 63 0.66 -16.51 2.43
N ASP A 64 1.75 -17.28 2.43
CA ASP A 64 1.90 -18.43 3.30
C ASP A 64 2.37 -17.98 4.69
N ILE A 65 1.69 -18.45 5.73
CA ILE A 65 2.08 -18.28 7.14
C ILE A 65 2.34 -19.64 7.77
N GLU A 66 3.20 -19.70 8.79
CA GLU A 66 3.34 -20.85 9.68
C GLU A 66 2.56 -20.54 10.97
N VAL A 67 1.70 -21.47 11.41
CA VAL A 67 0.93 -21.31 12.64
C VAL A 67 1.29 -22.41 13.63
N SER A 68 1.23 -22.09 14.91
CA SER A 68 1.43 -23.06 16.00
C SER A 68 0.71 -22.59 17.25
N HIS A 69 -0.62 -22.70 17.27
CA HIS A 69 -1.47 -22.35 18.41
C HIS A 69 -2.65 -23.31 18.54
N VAL A 70 -3.44 -23.14 19.60
CA VAL A 70 -4.73 -23.81 19.80
C VAL A 70 -5.86 -22.81 19.78
N THR A 71 -7.07 -23.24 19.42
CA THR A 71 -8.27 -22.41 19.52
C THR A 71 -8.63 -22.14 20.98
N GLU A 72 -9.47 -21.13 21.25
CA GLU A 72 -10.07 -20.97 22.58
C GLU A 72 -10.93 -22.18 22.94
N ILE A 73 -10.95 -22.57 24.22
CA ILE A 73 -11.84 -23.62 24.73
C ILE A 73 -13.28 -23.13 24.63
N ARG A 74 -14.12 -23.86 23.90
CA ARG A 74 -15.57 -23.61 23.82
C ARG A 74 -16.36 -24.89 24.02
N ALA A 75 -17.45 -24.80 24.78
CA ALA A 75 -18.37 -25.91 25.05
C ALA A 75 -19.62 -25.82 24.16
N GLY A 76 -20.18 -26.97 23.78
CA GLY A 76 -21.29 -27.07 22.82
C GLY A 76 -22.68 -26.77 23.38
N GLY A 77 -22.81 -26.60 24.71
CA GLY A 77 -24.08 -26.40 25.39
C GLY A 77 -24.92 -27.69 25.46
N GLY A 78 -25.45 -28.02 26.65
CA GLY A 78 -26.28 -29.21 26.86
C GLY A 78 -26.01 -29.94 28.19
N GLY A 79 -24.91 -29.64 28.88
CA GLY A 79 -24.57 -30.23 30.19
C GLY A 79 -24.13 -31.69 30.14
N TYR A 80 -24.18 -32.34 28.98
CA TYR A 80 -23.65 -33.69 28.76
C TYR A 80 -22.14 -33.65 28.51
N ALA A 81 -21.44 -34.74 28.87
CA ALA A 81 -19.98 -34.83 28.80
C ALA A 81 -19.45 -34.71 27.36
N GLU A 82 -20.24 -35.13 26.38
CA GLU A 82 -19.94 -35.03 24.94
C GLU A 82 -19.87 -33.58 24.44
N PHE A 83 -20.40 -32.62 25.20
CA PHE A 83 -20.34 -31.19 24.91
C PHE A 83 -19.32 -30.43 25.77
N ALA A 84 -18.45 -31.15 26.48
CA ALA A 84 -17.39 -30.53 27.28
C ALA A 84 -16.49 -29.64 26.41
N GLY A 85 -16.00 -28.55 27.01
CA GLY A 85 -15.12 -27.62 26.33
C GLY A 85 -13.82 -28.29 25.92
N HIS A 86 -13.44 -28.11 24.66
CA HIS A 86 -12.14 -28.51 24.14
C HIS A 86 -11.61 -27.44 23.20
N ASP A 87 -10.34 -27.56 22.85
CA ASP A 87 -9.66 -26.77 21.84
C ASP A 87 -9.21 -27.66 20.67
N HIS A 88 -8.70 -27.01 19.63
CA HIS A 88 -8.11 -27.69 18.48
C HIS A 88 -6.73 -27.14 18.19
N ASP A 89 -5.79 -28.03 17.90
CA ASP A 89 -4.51 -27.69 17.32
C ASP A 89 -4.69 -27.02 15.95
N TYR A 90 -4.10 -25.84 15.80
CA TYR A 90 -3.97 -25.13 14.53
C TYR A 90 -2.49 -24.91 14.23
N LYS A 91 -1.92 -25.87 13.50
CA LYS A 91 -0.48 -25.98 13.22
C LYS A 91 -0.19 -26.09 11.71
N GLY A 92 1.04 -25.79 11.34
CA GLY A 92 1.59 -25.99 10.00
C GLY A 92 1.50 -24.77 9.09
N ARG A 93 1.97 -24.92 7.86
CA ARG A 93 1.85 -23.89 6.82
C ARG A 93 0.39 -23.73 6.36
N LYS A 94 -0.08 -22.48 6.28
CA LYS A 94 -1.42 -22.09 5.80
C LYS A 94 -1.30 -20.95 4.79
N LYS A 95 -2.08 -21.01 3.71
CA LYS A 95 -2.27 -19.86 2.83
C LYS A 95 -3.38 -18.98 3.37
N ILE A 96 -3.14 -17.69 3.50
CA ILE A 96 -4.15 -16.69 3.83
C ILE A 96 -4.26 -15.64 2.74
N THR A 97 -5.43 -15.03 2.62
CA THR A 97 -5.64 -13.80 1.84
C THR A 97 -5.64 -12.63 2.79
N VAL A 98 -4.78 -11.65 2.54
CA VAL A 98 -4.76 -10.38 3.26
C VAL A 98 -5.48 -9.35 2.42
N TYR A 99 -6.65 -8.91 2.89
CA TYR A 99 -7.43 -7.85 2.26
C TYR A 99 -6.84 -6.49 2.66
N ASN A 100 -5.90 -6.02 1.85
CA ASN A 100 -5.13 -4.80 2.09
C ASN A 100 -5.23 -3.80 0.92
N GLY A 101 -6.22 -3.95 0.04
CA GLY A 101 -6.53 -3.02 -1.03
C GLY A 101 -6.93 -1.63 -0.54
N LEU A 102 -6.56 -0.61 -1.31
CA LEU A 102 -6.93 0.78 -1.06
C LEU A 102 -8.45 0.98 -1.08
N GLN A 103 -8.92 1.94 -0.28
CA GLN A 103 -10.30 2.42 -0.27
C GLN A 103 -10.37 3.88 -0.70
N VAL A 104 -11.50 4.30 -1.25
CA VAL A 104 -11.74 5.70 -1.64
C VAL A 104 -11.56 6.62 -0.44
N GLY A 105 -10.84 7.73 -0.64
CA GLY A 105 -10.52 8.72 0.38
C GLY A 105 -9.27 8.42 1.20
N GLU A 106 -8.67 7.23 1.08
CA GLU A 106 -7.42 6.93 1.78
C GLU A 106 -6.27 7.79 1.23
N LYS A 107 -5.44 8.29 2.15
CA LYS A 107 -4.19 8.99 1.80
C LYS A 107 -3.04 8.00 1.76
N VAL A 108 -2.23 8.09 0.71
CA VAL A 108 -1.06 7.23 0.50
C VAL A 108 0.20 8.06 0.32
N PHE A 109 1.34 7.51 0.74
CA PHE A 109 2.64 8.06 0.42
C PHE A 109 3.26 7.29 -0.75
N MET A 110 3.83 8.03 -1.69
CA MET A 110 4.28 7.51 -2.98
C MET A 110 5.67 8.02 -3.31
N LEU A 111 6.50 7.18 -3.93
CA LEU A 111 7.81 7.58 -4.47
C LEU A 111 7.74 7.72 -5.99
N GLN A 112 8.20 8.86 -6.51
CA GLN A 112 8.27 9.08 -7.95
C GLN A 112 9.45 8.32 -8.55
N LYS A 113 9.21 7.60 -9.65
CA LYS A 113 10.29 7.02 -10.46
C LYS A 113 11.01 8.14 -11.22
N LYS A 114 12.34 8.21 -11.08
CA LYS A 114 13.18 9.19 -11.80
C LYS A 114 12.86 9.23 -13.28
N GLY A 115 12.61 10.43 -13.81
CA GLY A 115 12.45 10.66 -15.24
C GLY A 115 11.14 10.13 -15.84
N GLY A 116 10.12 9.84 -15.03
CA GLY A 116 8.81 9.41 -15.51
C GLY A 116 7.65 9.88 -14.62
N GLN A 117 6.42 9.56 -15.06
CA GLN A 117 5.18 9.84 -14.34
C GLN A 117 4.72 8.69 -13.43
N ALA A 118 5.49 7.60 -13.38
CA ALA A 118 5.13 6.44 -12.56
C ALA A 118 5.53 6.61 -11.10
N PHE A 119 4.70 6.10 -10.21
CA PHE A 119 4.89 6.16 -8.76
C PHE A 119 4.80 4.78 -8.13
N ILE A 120 5.64 4.53 -7.13
CA ILE A 120 5.50 3.37 -6.24
C ILE A 120 4.66 3.80 -5.05
N VAL A 121 3.50 3.18 -4.85
CA VAL A 121 2.62 3.42 -3.71
C VAL A 121 3.07 2.52 -2.57
N LEU A 122 3.67 3.13 -1.55
CA LEU A 122 4.37 2.40 -0.50
C LEU A 122 3.47 1.99 0.67
N GLY A 123 2.46 2.81 1.00
CA GLY A 123 1.61 2.58 2.16
C GLY A 123 0.58 3.68 2.37
N ARG A 124 -0.25 3.51 3.39
CA ARG A 124 -1.22 4.52 3.85
C ARG A 124 -0.56 5.49 4.82
N VAL A 125 -0.99 6.74 4.79
CA VAL A 125 -0.57 7.76 5.76
C VAL A 125 -1.31 7.59 7.10
N PHE A 126 -2.54 7.07 7.04
CA PHE A 126 -3.41 6.87 8.19
C PHE A 126 -3.84 5.41 8.32
N ALA A 127 -4.48 5.09 9.44
CA ALA A 127 -5.06 3.77 9.69
C ALA A 127 -6.09 3.39 8.61
N HIS A 128 -6.31 2.08 8.47
CA HIS A 128 -7.31 1.54 7.57
C HIS A 128 -8.69 2.13 7.84
N THR A 129 -9.38 2.43 6.75
CA THR A 129 -10.79 2.80 6.78
C THR A 129 -11.67 1.58 6.49
N HIS A 130 -12.93 1.59 6.94
CA HIS A 130 -13.92 0.58 6.57
C HIS A 130 -13.60 -0.89 6.95
N LEU A 131 -12.88 -1.10 8.05
CA LEU A 131 -12.63 -2.45 8.58
C LEU A 131 -13.97 -3.14 8.94
N ARG A 132 -14.14 -4.38 8.49
CA ARG A 132 -15.35 -5.19 8.70
C ARG A 132 -15.21 -6.25 9.79
N GLY A 133 -14.00 -6.43 10.32
CA GLY A 133 -13.71 -7.41 11.36
C GLY A 133 -14.32 -7.03 12.70
N GLN A 134 -14.41 -8.01 13.59
CA GLN A 134 -14.75 -7.78 15.00
C GLN A 134 -13.45 -7.76 15.81
N TRP A 135 -13.32 -6.78 16.70
CA TRP A 135 -12.31 -6.79 17.76
C TRP A 135 -13.00 -7.25 19.03
N LEU A 136 -12.59 -8.40 19.57
CA LEU A 136 -13.08 -8.94 20.84
C LEU A 136 -12.20 -8.45 21.99
#